data_AF-A0A6P8DV04-F1
#
_entry.id   AF-A0A6P8DV04-F1
#
_cell.length_a   1.000
_cell.length_b   1.000
_cell.length_c   1.000
_cell.angle_alpha   90.00
_cell.angle_beta   90.00
_cell.angle_gamma   90.00
#
_symmetry.space_group_name_H-M   'P 1'
#
loop_
_entity.id
_entity.type
_entity.pdbx_description
1 polymer ?
#
loop_
_entity_poly.entity_id
_entity_poly.type
_entity_poly.pdbx_seq_one_letter_code
_entity_poly.pdbx_strand_id
1 'polypeptide(L)'
;MFAKIICRLPLLLQWHHLLPPSPNGSFNPQQRNCRSKMEEYLQYMKTLRCQMNDVEDHAAKISFEEQMLITGIQALEDDLSSVKLEMQKLSDGSEHIAKAKGQTCFQLLEVQRKVSALESDSCMLIQSLELMQQERAGLSAKLLEQSAFYTKVAEELNAKFQDQLEHFHSHRCTIGQRKHSMGQGNEKVKRHKLNLRTAITRFNEIRGLNAQIVAENAEMKEYIMQMKCRASDFKQELREMDIETLEKGPATISSDKVG
;
A
#
# COMPACT_ATOMS: atom_id res chain seq x y z
N MET A 1 -66.82 25.21 -42.74
CA MET A 1 -67.83 25.76 -43.68
C MET A 1 -69.10 24.92 -43.79
N PHE A 2 -69.06 23.59 -43.59
CA PHE A 2 -70.23 22.71 -43.72
C PHE A 2 -71.31 22.88 -42.62
N ALA A 3 -70.95 23.28 -41.39
CA ALA A 3 -71.90 23.48 -40.30
C ALA A 3 -72.95 24.59 -40.56
N LYS A 4 -72.65 25.60 -41.39
CA LYS A 4 -73.59 26.69 -41.68
C LYS A 4 -74.71 26.30 -42.66
N ILE A 5 -74.53 25.22 -43.44
CA ILE A 5 -75.51 24.75 -44.42
C ILE A 5 -76.56 23.84 -43.75
N ILE A 6 -76.16 23.05 -42.75
CA ILE A 6 -77.04 22.11 -42.05
C ILE A 6 -78.08 22.83 -41.17
N CYS A 7 -77.74 23.96 -40.53
CA CYS A 7 -78.67 24.74 -39.71
C CYS A 7 -79.83 25.38 -40.52
N ARG A 8 -79.81 25.40 -41.85
CA ARG A 8 -80.86 25.99 -42.69
C ARG A 8 -81.88 24.98 -43.23
N LEU A 9 -81.68 23.68 -43.06
CA LEU A 9 -82.63 22.65 -43.52
C LEU A 9 -83.99 22.66 -42.79
N PRO A 10 -84.10 22.97 -41.47
CA PRO A 10 -85.41 23.03 -40.79
C PRO A 10 -86.32 24.13 -41.36
N LEU A 11 -85.73 25.22 -41.85
CA LEU A 11 -86.47 26.32 -42.48
C LEU A 11 -87.09 25.90 -43.83
N LEU A 12 -86.48 24.99 -44.57
CA LEU A 12 -87.04 24.49 -45.84
C LEU A 12 -88.18 23.48 -45.65
N LEU A 13 -88.19 22.72 -44.56
CA LEU A 13 -89.32 21.84 -44.22
C LEU A 13 -90.58 22.62 -43.79
N GLN A 14 -90.41 23.81 -43.21
CA GLN A 14 -91.54 24.66 -42.82
C GLN A 14 -92.27 25.31 -44.02
N TRP A 15 -91.59 25.45 -45.16
CA TRP A 15 -92.18 25.96 -46.41
C TRP A 15 -93.15 24.98 -47.08
N HIS A 16 -93.11 23.68 -46.73
CA HIS A 16 -93.96 22.67 -47.36
C HIS A 16 -95.41 22.67 -46.83
N HIS A 17 -95.69 23.37 -45.73
CA HIS A 17 -97.03 23.52 -45.14
C HIS A 17 -97.80 24.75 -45.66
N LEU A 18 -97.23 25.54 -46.57
CA LEU A 18 -97.82 26.80 -47.05
C LEU A 18 -98.24 26.80 -48.53
N LEU A 19 -98.23 25.66 -49.24
CA LEU A 19 -98.88 25.59 -50.56
C LEU A 19 -100.40 25.37 -50.41
N PRO A 20 -101.25 26.23 -51.00
CA PRO A 20 -102.71 26.09 -50.90
C PRO A 20 -103.21 24.85 -51.66
N PRO A 21 -104.23 24.13 -51.17
CA PRO A 21 -104.84 23.04 -51.91
C PRO A 21 -105.65 23.60 -53.09
N SER A 22 -105.48 23.00 -54.28
CA SER A 22 -106.27 23.34 -55.46
C SER A 22 -107.71 22.83 -55.32
N PRO A 23 -108.76 23.57 -55.75
CA PRO A 23 -110.15 23.25 -55.40
C PRO A 23 -110.83 22.13 -56.20
N ASN A 24 -110.15 21.46 -57.15
CA ASN A 24 -110.78 20.43 -57.98
C ASN A 24 -110.01 19.11 -57.93
N GLY A 25 -110.68 18.05 -57.47
CA GLY A 25 -110.17 16.71 -57.16
C GLY A 25 -109.73 15.85 -58.36
N SER A 26 -108.92 16.38 -59.28
CA SER A 26 -108.12 15.58 -60.21
C SER A 26 -106.66 16.01 -60.13
N PHE A 27 -105.84 15.24 -59.41
CA PHE A 27 -104.39 15.44 -59.41
C PHE A 27 -103.87 15.31 -60.83
N ASN A 28 -103.39 16.42 -61.39
CA ASN A 28 -102.71 16.46 -62.68
C ASN A 28 -101.48 15.50 -62.63
N PRO A 29 -101.26 14.60 -63.60
CA PRO A 29 -100.13 13.66 -63.63
C PRO A 29 -98.77 14.32 -63.36
N GLN A 30 -98.61 15.59 -63.74
CA GLN A 30 -97.41 16.39 -63.48
C GLN A 30 -97.17 16.68 -62.00
N GLN A 31 -98.23 16.94 -61.22
CA GLN A 31 -98.12 17.20 -59.77
C GLN A 31 -97.78 15.94 -58.97
N ARG A 32 -98.29 14.75 -59.35
CA ARG A 32 -97.89 13.48 -58.73
C ARG A 32 -96.42 13.15 -59.00
N ASN A 33 -95.96 13.41 -60.22
CA ASN A 33 -94.55 13.20 -60.61
C ASN A 33 -93.61 14.14 -59.81
N CYS A 34 -93.95 15.42 -59.66
CA CYS A 34 -93.19 16.36 -58.84
C CYS A 34 -93.13 15.93 -57.36
N ARG A 35 -94.23 15.42 -56.81
CA ARG A 35 -94.27 14.91 -55.42
C ARG A 35 -93.39 13.67 -55.22
N SER A 36 -93.45 12.71 -56.15
CA SER A 36 -92.60 11.50 -56.11
C SER A 36 -91.11 11.85 -56.16
N LYS A 37 -90.72 12.74 -57.08
CA LYS A 37 -89.33 13.23 -57.19
C LYS A 37 -88.86 13.95 -55.92
N MET A 38 -89.75 14.69 -55.26
CA MET A 38 -89.46 15.37 -54.00
C MET A 38 -89.28 14.36 -52.85
N GLU A 39 -90.10 13.30 -52.80
CA GLU A 39 -89.98 12.22 -51.81
C GLU A 39 -88.66 11.42 -51.99
N GLU A 40 -88.27 11.13 -53.24
CA GLU A 40 -86.97 10.50 -53.55
C GLU A 40 -85.79 11.38 -53.16
N TYR A 41 -85.84 12.68 -53.46
CA TYR A 41 -84.82 13.64 -53.05
C TYR A 41 -84.72 13.74 -51.51
N LEU A 42 -85.86 13.79 -50.81
CA LEU A 42 -85.88 13.83 -49.35
C LEU A 42 -85.30 12.53 -48.76
N GLN A 43 -85.60 11.38 -49.35
CA GLN A 43 -85.04 10.11 -48.93
C GLN A 43 -83.52 10.07 -49.14
N TYR A 44 -83.04 10.56 -50.29
CA TYR A 44 -81.60 10.73 -50.55
C TYR A 44 -80.93 11.62 -49.50
N MET A 45 -81.52 12.77 -49.18
CA MET A 45 -80.99 13.68 -48.17
C MET A 45 -80.96 13.08 -46.76
N LYS A 46 -81.95 12.24 -46.40
CA LYS A 46 -81.94 11.49 -45.13
C LYS A 46 -80.80 10.48 -45.10
N THR A 47 -80.63 9.69 -46.17
CA THR A 47 -79.54 8.71 -46.28
C THR A 47 -78.19 9.38 -46.19
N LEU A 48 -77.98 10.48 -46.92
CA LEU A 48 -76.72 11.23 -46.88
C LEU A 48 -76.43 11.77 -45.46
N ARG A 49 -77.45 12.25 -44.73
CA ARG A 49 -77.29 12.67 -43.34
C ARG A 49 -76.86 11.52 -42.43
N CYS A 50 -77.51 10.34 -42.54
CA CYS A 50 -77.11 9.18 -41.76
C CYS A 50 -75.64 8.80 -42.04
N GLN A 51 -75.25 8.73 -43.32
CA GLN A 51 -73.86 8.44 -43.71
C GLN A 51 -72.87 9.49 -43.19
N MET A 52 -73.22 10.77 -43.22
CA MET A 52 -72.39 11.83 -42.66
C MET A 52 -72.21 11.68 -41.15
N ASN A 53 -73.27 11.33 -40.42
CA ASN A 53 -73.18 11.09 -38.98
C ASN A 53 -72.30 9.86 -38.68
N ASP A 54 -72.45 8.76 -39.41
CA ASP A 54 -71.62 7.56 -39.24
C ASP A 54 -70.12 7.88 -39.45
N VAL A 55 -69.81 8.74 -40.43
CA VAL A 55 -68.43 9.23 -40.68
C VAL A 55 -67.94 10.14 -39.56
N GLU A 56 -68.80 11.01 -39.01
CA GLU A 56 -68.46 11.89 -37.89
C GLU A 56 -68.15 11.08 -36.61
N ASP A 57 -68.99 10.09 -36.29
CA ASP A 57 -68.78 9.18 -35.16
C ASP A 57 -67.49 8.37 -35.33
N HIS A 58 -67.23 7.89 -36.54
CA HIS A 58 -65.99 7.17 -36.84
C HIS A 58 -64.75 8.07 -36.71
N ALA A 59 -64.82 9.32 -37.20
CA ALA A 59 -63.74 10.29 -37.06
C ALA A 59 -63.48 10.66 -35.59
N ALA A 60 -64.53 10.80 -34.78
CA ALA A 60 -64.39 11.05 -33.33
C ALA A 60 -63.71 9.88 -32.62
N LYS A 61 -64.07 8.63 -32.97
CA LYS A 61 -63.42 7.43 -32.44
C LYS A 61 -61.93 7.37 -32.82
N ILE A 62 -61.60 7.58 -34.09
CA ILE A 62 -60.21 7.60 -34.55
C ILE A 62 -59.41 8.69 -33.82
N SER A 63 -59.97 9.90 -33.70
CA SER A 63 -59.30 11.01 -33.02
C SER A 63 -59.00 10.70 -31.55
N PHE A 64 -59.91 10.02 -30.85
CA PHE A 64 -59.68 9.57 -29.49
C PHE A 64 -58.56 8.52 -29.41
N GLU A 65 -58.56 7.53 -30.31
CA GLU A 65 -57.52 6.49 -30.39
C GLU A 65 -56.14 7.10 -30.73
N GLU A 66 -56.06 8.06 -31.65
CA GLU A 66 -54.83 8.79 -31.96
C GLU A 66 -54.32 9.58 -30.75
N GLN A 67 -55.19 10.31 -30.05
CA GLN A 67 -54.77 11.09 -28.88
C GLN A 67 -54.25 10.20 -27.74
N MET A 68 -54.87 9.03 -27.56
CA MET A 68 -54.40 7.98 -26.65
C MET A 68 -52.99 7.49 -27.04
N LEU A 69 -52.77 7.20 -28.32
CA LEU A 69 -51.46 6.77 -28.83
C LEU A 69 -50.39 7.85 -28.67
N ILE A 70 -50.70 9.11 -29.00
CA ILE A 70 -49.79 10.25 -28.84
C ILE A 70 -49.34 10.39 -27.38
N THR A 71 -50.30 10.32 -26.45
CA THR A 71 -49.99 10.41 -25.01
C THR A 71 -49.11 9.24 -24.56
N GLY A 72 -49.37 8.03 -25.07
CA GLY A 72 -48.55 6.85 -24.78
C GLY A 72 -47.13 6.98 -25.32
N ILE A 73 -46.95 7.52 -26.54
CA ILE A 73 -45.63 7.78 -27.13
C ILE A 73 -44.86 8.80 -26.29
N GLN A 74 -45.49 9.91 -25.90
CA GLN A 74 -44.84 10.94 -25.08
C GLN A 74 -44.35 10.40 -23.74
N ALA A 75 -45.16 9.57 -23.07
CA ALA A 75 -44.74 8.94 -21.81
C ALA A 75 -43.51 8.03 -22.01
N LEU A 76 -43.46 7.25 -23.10
CA LEU A 76 -42.31 6.41 -23.42
C LEU A 76 -41.06 7.23 -23.81
N GLU A 77 -41.24 8.38 -24.47
CA GLU A 77 -40.14 9.30 -24.80
C GLU A 77 -39.50 9.91 -23.54
N ASP A 78 -40.33 10.28 -22.55
CA ASP A 78 -39.89 10.78 -21.26
C ASP A 78 -39.12 9.70 -20.47
N ASP A 79 -39.66 8.48 -20.41
CA ASP A 79 -39.01 7.34 -19.76
C ASP A 79 -37.67 7.00 -20.41
N LEU A 80 -37.60 7.00 -21.75
CA LEU A 80 -36.37 6.74 -22.49
C LEU A 80 -35.32 7.82 -22.19
N SER A 81 -35.74 9.08 -22.11
CA SER A 81 -34.86 10.20 -21.74
C SER A 81 -34.31 10.05 -20.33
N SER A 82 -35.13 9.61 -19.37
CA SER A 82 -34.73 9.30 -17.99
C SER A 82 -33.71 8.16 -17.93
N VAL A 83 -34.00 7.03 -18.62
CA VAL A 83 -33.08 5.88 -18.70
C VAL A 83 -31.74 6.29 -19.32
N LYS A 84 -31.75 7.14 -20.33
CA LYS A 84 -30.54 7.66 -20.97
C LYS A 84 -29.67 8.46 -20.00
N LEU A 85 -30.28 9.31 -19.17
CA LEU A 85 -29.57 10.09 -18.16
C LEU A 85 -28.95 9.20 -17.07
N GLU A 86 -29.70 8.22 -16.56
CA GLU A 86 -29.16 7.27 -15.57
C GLU A 86 -28.06 6.39 -16.18
N MET A 87 -28.19 5.98 -17.44
CA MET A 87 -27.13 5.24 -18.14
C MET A 87 -25.85 6.07 -18.27
N GLN A 88 -25.97 7.36 -18.57
CA GLN A 88 -24.83 8.27 -18.64
C GLN A 88 -24.13 8.40 -17.27
N LYS A 89 -24.92 8.63 -16.21
CA LYS A 89 -24.40 8.72 -14.84
C LYS A 89 -23.71 7.44 -14.37
N LEU A 90 -24.25 6.27 -14.73
CA LEU A 90 -23.61 4.98 -14.43
C LEU A 90 -22.30 4.80 -15.21
N SER A 91 -22.26 5.23 -16.48
CA SER A 91 -21.03 5.22 -17.28
C SER A 91 -19.94 6.09 -16.65
N ASP A 92 -20.27 7.33 -16.29
CA ASP A 92 -19.34 8.26 -15.64
C ASP A 92 -18.86 7.71 -14.28
N GLY A 93 -19.77 7.10 -13.50
CA GLY A 93 -19.43 6.43 -12.25
C GLY A 93 -18.47 5.25 -12.44
N SER A 94 -18.67 4.44 -13.48
CA SER A 94 -17.79 3.33 -13.84
C SER A 94 -16.38 3.82 -14.21
N GLU A 95 -16.27 4.91 -14.96
CA GLU A 95 -14.97 5.52 -15.31
C GLU A 95 -14.24 6.03 -14.05
N HIS A 96 -14.94 6.71 -13.15
CA HIS A 96 -14.37 7.15 -11.88
C HIS A 96 -13.86 5.97 -11.04
N ILE A 97 -14.64 4.90 -10.93
CA ILE A 97 -14.25 3.67 -10.23
C ILE A 97 -13.00 3.04 -10.89
N ALA A 98 -12.95 2.97 -12.22
CA ALA A 98 -11.80 2.44 -12.95
C ALA A 98 -10.53 3.25 -12.66
N LYS A 99 -10.62 4.58 -12.63
CA LYS A 99 -9.51 5.48 -12.29
C LYS A 99 -9.04 5.30 -10.86
N ALA A 100 -9.97 5.25 -9.89
CA ALA A 100 -9.65 5.02 -8.49
C ALA A 100 -8.98 3.64 -8.28
N LYS A 101 -9.49 2.59 -8.93
CA LYS A 101 -8.87 1.26 -8.93
C LYS A 101 -7.44 1.30 -9.48
N GLY A 102 -7.22 2.00 -10.59
CA GLY A 102 -5.88 2.20 -11.16
C GLY A 102 -4.90 2.85 -10.19
N GLN A 103 -5.33 3.90 -9.47
CA GLN A 103 -4.51 4.56 -8.46
C GLN A 103 -4.19 3.65 -7.27
N THR A 104 -5.17 2.90 -6.75
CA THR A 104 -4.95 1.94 -5.66
C THR A 104 -3.99 0.83 -6.08
N CYS A 105 -4.13 0.30 -7.30
CA CYS A 105 -3.22 -0.72 -7.83
C CYS A 105 -1.78 -0.19 -7.96
N PHE A 106 -1.62 1.07 -8.38
CA PHE A 106 -0.29 1.71 -8.44
C PHE A 106 0.36 1.78 -7.05
N GLN A 107 -0.38 2.25 -6.04
CA GLN A 107 0.13 2.33 -4.67
C GLN A 107 0.44 0.94 -4.09
N LEU A 108 -0.41 -0.05 -4.34
CA LEU A 108 -0.18 -1.43 -3.92
C LEU A 108 1.10 -2.01 -4.51
N LEU A 109 1.35 -1.76 -5.80
CA LEU A 109 2.56 -2.21 -6.47
C LEU A 109 3.83 -1.54 -5.92
N GLU A 110 3.73 -0.25 -5.54
CA GLU A 110 4.82 0.46 -4.88
C GLU A 110 5.14 -0.13 -3.50
N VAL A 111 4.12 -0.42 -2.70
CA VAL A 111 4.28 -1.10 -1.40
C VAL A 111 4.91 -2.48 -1.57
N GLN A 112 4.43 -3.27 -2.54
CA GLN A 112 5.00 -4.60 -2.82
C GLN A 112 6.50 -4.52 -3.16
N ARG A 113 6.91 -3.53 -3.96
CA ARG A 113 8.35 -3.31 -4.26
C ARG A 113 9.17 -3.01 -3.02
N LYS A 114 8.64 -2.18 -2.10
CA LYS A 114 9.31 -1.88 -0.82
C LYS A 114 9.40 -3.12 0.07
N VAL A 115 8.35 -3.94 0.13
CA VAL A 115 8.37 -5.21 0.86
C VAL A 115 9.43 -6.15 0.31
N SER A 116 9.50 -6.35 -1.00
CA SER A 116 10.51 -7.21 -1.60
C SER A 116 11.94 -6.70 -1.41
N ALA A 117 12.16 -5.39 -1.39
CA ALA A 117 13.46 -4.81 -1.04
C ALA A 117 13.84 -5.15 0.42
N LEU A 118 12.92 -4.93 1.37
CA LEU A 118 13.14 -5.25 2.78
C LEU A 118 13.34 -6.76 3.04
N GLU A 119 12.65 -7.63 2.31
CA GLU A 119 12.84 -9.09 2.39
C GLU A 119 14.26 -9.49 1.94
N SER A 120 14.77 -8.86 0.87
CA SER A 120 16.16 -9.04 0.42
C SER A 120 17.16 -8.56 1.47
N ASP A 121 16.96 -7.36 2.01
CA ASP A 121 17.83 -6.80 3.05
C ASP A 121 17.84 -7.68 4.32
N SER A 122 16.67 -8.17 4.74
CA SER A 122 16.56 -9.10 5.86
C SER A 122 17.33 -10.39 5.60
N CYS A 123 17.27 -10.95 4.38
CA CYS A 123 18.06 -12.13 4.03
C CYS A 123 19.58 -11.86 4.11
N MET A 124 20.03 -10.70 3.61
CA MET A 124 21.44 -10.30 3.69
C MET A 124 21.91 -10.13 5.14
N LEU A 125 21.09 -9.49 5.99
CA LEU A 125 21.38 -9.32 7.40
C LEU A 125 21.47 -10.65 8.16
N ILE A 126 20.58 -11.61 7.84
CA ILE A 126 20.64 -12.97 8.41
C ILE A 126 21.97 -13.64 8.05
N GLN A 127 22.36 -13.60 6.77
CA GLN A 127 23.64 -14.18 6.31
C GLN A 127 24.84 -13.53 6.99
N SER A 128 24.84 -12.20 7.14
CA SER A 128 25.89 -11.47 7.85
C SER A 128 25.97 -11.87 9.33
N LEU A 129 24.82 -12.04 9.99
CA LEU A 129 24.75 -12.52 11.37
C LEU A 129 25.34 -13.93 11.53
N GLU A 130 25.02 -14.85 10.62
CA GLU A 130 25.54 -16.21 10.62
C GLU A 130 27.07 -16.23 10.52
N LEU A 131 27.64 -15.42 9.61
CA LEU A 131 29.08 -15.29 9.46
C LEU A 131 29.75 -14.72 10.71
N MET A 132 29.21 -13.64 11.29
CA MET A 132 29.72 -13.07 12.54
C MET A 132 29.68 -14.06 13.70
N GLN A 133 28.61 -14.85 13.81
CA GLN A 133 28.49 -15.87 14.84
C GLN A 133 29.54 -16.98 14.65
N GLN A 134 29.81 -17.38 13.41
CA GLN A 134 30.84 -18.36 13.08
C GLN A 134 32.24 -17.84 13.44
N GLU A 135 32.58 -16.60 13.08
CA GLU A 135 33.87 -15.99 13.42
C GLU A 135 34.05 -15.87 14.93
N ARG A 136 33.02 -15.43 15.66
CA ARG A 136 33.03 -15.35 17.12
C ARG A 136 33.30 -16.72 17.76
N ALA A 137 32.67 -17.78 17.25
CA ALA A 137 32.90 -19.14 17.73
C ALA A 137 34.36 -19.58 17.47
N GLY A 138 34.90 -19.29 16.28
CA GLY A 138 36.29 -19.58 15.94
C GLY A 138 37.31 -18.85 16.81
N LEU A 139 37.09 -17.55 17.06
CA LEU A 139 37.95 -16.76 17.96
C LEU A 139 37.86 -17.24 19.41
N SER A 140 36.66 -17.58 19.89
CA SER A 140 36.48 -18.13 21.25
C SER A 140 37.24 -19.43 21.43
N ALA A 141 37.22 -20.33 20.44
CA ALA A 141 37.97 -21.58 20.49
C ALA A 141 39.49 -21.35 20.56
N LYS A 142 40.02 -20.43 19.74
CA LYS A 142 41.45 -20.06 19.77
C LYS A 142 41.87 -19.47 21.12
N LEU A 143 41.04 -18.62 21.71
CA LEU A 143 41.31 -18.03 23.02
C LEU A 143 41.33 -19.08 24.12
N LEU A 144 40.39 -20.03 24.09
CA LEU A 144 40.35 -21.18 25.01
C LEU A 144 41.61 -22.04 24.90
N GLU A 145 42.05 -22.34 23.68
CA GLU A 145 43.29 -23.09 23.43
C GLU A 145 44.51 -22.35 23.97
N GLN A 146 44.60 -21.04 23.72
CA GLN A 146 45.69 -20.19 24.21
C GLN A 146 45.70 -20.12 25.75
N SER A 147 44.53 -19.98 26.39
CA SER A 147 44.39 -20.03 27.84
C SER A 147 44.86 -21.37 28.41
N ALA A 148 44.48 -22.48 27.79
CA ALA A 148 44.91 -23.82 28.20
C ALA A 148 46.43 -24.00 28.05
N PHE A 149 47.02 -23.46 26.98
CA PHE A 149 48.48 -23.48 26.78
C PHE A 149 49.22 -22.75 27.91
N TYR A 150 48.84 -21.51 28.22
CA TYR A 150 49.50 -20.76 29.31
C TYR A 150 49.28 -21.39 30.69
N THR A 151 48.11 -22.00 30.92
CA THR A 151 47.84 -22.76 32.15
C THR A 151 48.83 -23.91 32.31
N LYS A 152 49.05 -24.70 31.25
CA LYS A 152 50.07 -25.77 31.27
C LYS A 152 51.48 -25.24 31.53
N VAL A 153 51.88 -24.15 30.87
CA VAL A 153 53.21 -23.54 31.08
C VAL A 153 53.37 -23.08 32.54
N ALA A 154 52.32 -22.48 33.13
CA ALA A 154 52.34 -22.06 34.52
C ALA A 154 52.45 -23.26 35.49
N GLU A 155 51.70 -24.34 35.22
CA GLU A 155 51.77 -25.59 35.99
C GLU A 155 53.18 -26.22 35.92
N GLU A 156 53.78 -26.30 34.72
CA GLU A 156 55.14 -26.82 34.53
C GLU A 156 56.20 -26.00 35.28
N LEU A 157 56.10 -24.67 35.25
CA LEU A 157 57.01 -23.80 35.99
C LEU A 157 56.85 -23.98 37.50
N ASN A 158 55.61 -24.02 38.00
CA ASN A 158 55.33 -24.26 39.41
C ASN A 158 55.87 -25.62 39.88
N ALA A 159 55.69 -26.69 39.09
CA ALA A 159 56.26 -28.00 39.40
C ALA A 159 57.79 -27.95 39.53
N LYS A 160 58.48 -27.31 38.57
CA LYS A 160 59.95 -27.13 38.62
C LYS A 160 60.42 -26.36 39.86
N PHE A 161 59.68 -25.32 40.26
CA PHE A 161 60.01 -24.56 41.47
C PHE A 161 59.78 -25.37 42.75
N GLN A 162 58.69 -26.13 42.80
CA GLN A 162 58.38 -27.02 43.93
C GLN A 162 59.47 -28.09 44.09
N ASP A 163 59.88 -28.74 43.00
CA ASP A 163 60.97 -29.73 42.99
C ASP A 163 62.28 -29.13 43.52
N GLN A 164 62.62 -27.90 43.10
CA GLN A 164 63.80 -27.20 43.60
C GLN A 164 63.70 -26.88 45.10
N LEU A 165 62.54 -26.47 45.59
CA LEU A 165 62.29 -26.20 47.02
C LEU A 165 62.42 -27.47 47.86
N GLU A 166 61.86 -28.59 47.41
CA GLU A 166 61.97 -29.88 48.08
C GLU A 166 63.42 -30.36 48.13
N HIS A 167 64.16 -30.24 47.02
CA HIS A 167 65.60 -30.52 46.99
C HIS A 167 66.35 -29.66 48.01
N PHE A 168 66.05 -28.36 48.09
CA PHE A 168 66.67 -27.46 49.08
C PHE A 168 66.34 -27.85 50.52
N HIS A 169 65.09 -28.21 50.81
CA HIS A 169 64.66 -28.66 52.13
C HIS A 169 65.33 -29.98 52.53
N SER A 170 65.43 -30.95 51.61
CA SER A 170 66.16 -32.20 51.80
C SER A 170 67.66 -31.96 52.06
N HIS A 171 68.29 -31.06 51.29
CA HIS A 171 69.69 -30.68 51.49
C HIS A 171 69.92 -29.94 52.83
N ARG A 172 68.95 -29.14 53.28
CA ARG A 172 69.02 -28.47 54.58
C ARG A 172 68.86 -29.45 55.75
N CYS A 173 68.00 -30.46 55.63
CA CYS A 173 67.87 -31.54 56.63
C CYS A 173 69.16 -32.40 56.75
N THR A 174 69.83 -32.67 55.63
CA THR A 174 71.12 -33.40 55.64
C THR A 174 72.28 -32.59 56.22
N ILE A 175 72.28 -31.27 56.05
CA ILE A 175 73.25 -30.35 56.70
C ILE A 175 72.94 -30.14 58.19
N GLY A 176 71.66 -30.20 58.59
CA GLY A 176 71.24 -30.17 60.01
C GLY A 176 71.78 -31.34 60.85
N GLN A 177 72.20 -32.44 60.22
CA GLN A 177 72.82 -33.60 60.87
C GLN A 177 74.36 -33.65 60.78
N ARG A 178 75.01 -32.69 60.10
CA ARG A 178 76.47 -32.58 60.11
C ARG A 178 76.88 -31.17 60.52
N LYS A 179 76.97 -30.95 61.84
CA LYS A 179 77.83 -29.90 62.38
C LYS A 179 79.28 -30.29 62.07
N HIS A 180 79.90 -29.59 61.12
CA HIS A 180 81.25 -29.01 61.19
C HIS A 180 81.84 -28.74 59.80
N SER A 181 82.60 -27.63 59.75
CA SER A 181 83.54 -27.18 58.71
C SER A 181 83.01 -26.29 57.57
N MET A 182 83.07 -24.99 57.87
CA MET A 182 83.75 -23.93 57.12
C MET A 182 84.07 -24.16 55.64
N GLY A 183 83.66 -23.19 54.81
CA GLY A 183 84.70 -22.47 54.06
C GLY A 183 84.56 -22.26 52.55
N GLN A 184 83.38 -22.35 51.92
CA GLN A 184 83.22 -21.91 50.51
C GLN A 184 81.82 -21.32 50.21
N GLY A 185 81.34 -20.40 51.06
CA GLY A 185 79.98 -19.84 50.94
C GLY A 185 79.87 -18.44 50.31
N ASN A 186 80.97 -17.70 50.17
CA ASN A 186 80.86 -16.23 50.04
C ASN A 186 80.53 -15.76 48.61
N GLU A 187 81.00 -16.44 47.55
CA GLU A 187 80.71 -16.02 46.18
C GLU A 187 79.32 -16.41 45.69
N LYS A 188 78.86 -17.63 45.96
CA LYS A 188 77.52 -18.08 45.54
C LYS A 188 76.43 -17.25 46.20
N VAL A 189 76.58 -16.93 47.49
CA VAL A 189 75.66 -16.04 48.22
C VAL A 189 75.66 -14.63 47.63
N LYS A 190 76.83 -14.08 47.28
CA LYS A 190 76.91 -12.79 46.58
C LYS A 190 76.23 -12.80 45.21
N ARG A 191 76.44 -13.86 44.41
CA ARG A 191 75.81 -14.03 43.08
C ARG A 191 74.29 -14.12 43.19
N HIS A 192 73.78 -14.89 44.15
CA HIS A 192 72.34 -15.04 44.39
C HIS A 192 71.71 -13.71 44.85
N LYS A 193 72.41 -12.98 45.73
CA LYS A 193 71.99 -11.63 46.16
C LYS A 193 71.94 -10.63 45.00
N LEU A 194 72.88 -10.73 44.05
CA LEU A 194 72.87 -9.92 42.82
C LEU A 194 71.69 -10.29 41.92
N ASN A 195 71.46 -11.58 41.67
CA ASN A 195 70.35 -12.06 40.85
C ASN A 195 68.98 -11.65 41.45
N LEU A 196 68.84 -11.74 42.77
CA LEU A 196 67.62 -11.29 43.46
C LEU A 196 67.40 -9.79 43.31
N ARG A 197 68.46 -8.97 43.43
CA ARG A 197 68.39 -7.53 43.16
C ARG A 197 67.96 -7.24 41.72
N THR A 198 68.54 -7.94 40.75
CA THR A 198 68.17 -7.80 39.33
C THR A 198 66.71 -8.18 39.09
N ALA A 199 66.23 -9.26 39.69
CA ALA A 199 64.83 -9.67 39.60
C ALA A 199 63.88 -8.65 40.22
N ILE A 200 64.22 -8.08 41.38
CA ILE A 200 63.46 -7.01 42.03
C ILE A 200 63.37 -5.77 41.12
N THR A 201 64.47 -5.37 40.49
CA THR A 201 64.47 -4.24 39.55
C THR A 201 63.54 -4.49 38.37
N ARG A 202 63.63 -5.67 37.73
CA ARG A 202 62.74 -6.05 36.62
C ARG A 202 61.26 -6.10 37.04
N PHE A 203 60.97 -6.58 38.24
CA PHE A 203 59.59 -6.62 38.75
C PHE A 203 59.04 -5.20 38.98
N ASN A 204 59.88 -4.28 39.45
CA ASN A 204 59.50 -2.87 39.62
C ASN A 204 59.25 -2.19 38.26
N GLU A 205 60.03 -2.51 37.22
CA GLU A 205 59.82 -2.03 35.85
C GLU A 205 58.50 -2.53 35.28
N ILE A 206 58.21 -3.83 35.39
CA ILE A 206 56.94 -4.42 34.95
C ILE A 206 55.76 -3.77 35.68
N ARG A 207 55.87 -3.57 36.99
CA ARG A 207 54.83 -2.88 37.77
C ARG A 207 54.62 -1.44 37.29
N GLY A 208 55.68 -0.73 36.92
CA GLY A 208 55.60 0.61 36.35
C GLY A 208 54.88 0.64 35.01
N LEU A 209 55.26 -0.25 34.09
CA LEU A 209 54.60 -0.39 32.78
C LEU A 209 53.12 -0.79 32.95
N ASN A 210 52.81 -1.66 33.89
CA ASN A 210 51.43 -2.08 34.14
C ASN A 210 50.57 -0.91 34.69
N ALA A 211 51.14 -0.06 35.53
CA ALA A 211 50.46 1.15 36.00
C ALA A 211 50.20 2.14 34.85
N GLN A 212 51.14 2.27 33.91
CA GLN A 212 50.97 3.10 32.71
C GLN A 212 49.85 2.56 31.81
N ILE A 213 49.84 1.26 31.51
CA ILE A 213 48.79 0.63 30.69
C ILE A 213 47.41 0.80 31.34
N VAL A 214 47.31 0.69 32.67
CA VAL A 214 46.05 0.91 33.39
C VAL A 214 45.57 2.36 33.26
N ALA A 215 46.48 3.34 33.30
CA ALA A 215 46.15 4.74 33.09
C ALA A 215 45.68 5.01 31.64
N GLU A 216 46.43 4.53 30.65
CA GLU A 216 46.05 4.65 29.23
C GLU A 216 44.70 3.98 28.92
N ASN A 217 44.42 2.83 29.53
CA ASN A 217 43.12 2.16 29.41
C ASN A 217 41.97 2.99 30.02
N ALA A 218 42.22 3.70 31.12
CA ALA A 218 41.23 4.59 31.72
C ALA A 218 40.95 5.81 30.81
N GLU A 219 42.00 6.41 30.25
CA GLU A 219 41.88 7.52 29.29
C GLU A 219 41.14 7.10 28.02
N MET A 220 41.48 5.94 27.46
CA MET A 220 40.81 5.40 26.27
C MET A 220 39.32 5.12 26.55
N LYS A 221 38.99 4.62 27.74
CA LYS A 221 37.60 4.42 28.16
C LYS A 221 36.82 5.74 28.22
N GLU A 222 37.44 6.80 28.74
CA GLU A 222 36.85 8.14 28.78
C GLU A 222 36.65 8.70 27.37
N TYR A 223 37.64 8.55 26.49
CA TYR A 223 37.55 8.97 25.08
C TYR A 223 36.42 8.25 24.33
N ILE A 224 36.29 6.92 24.52
CA ILE A 224 35.19 6.13 23.94
C ILE A 224 33.84 6.64 24.45
N MET A 225 33.73 6.92 25.75
CA MET A 225 32.49 7.43 26.35
C MET A 225 32.12 8.81 25.77
N GLN A 226 33.09 9.71 25.62
CA GLN A 226 32.88 11.01 24.99
C GLN A 226 32.42 10.87 23.53
N MET A 227 33.07 9.98 22.76
CA MET A 227 32.69 9.72 21.37
C MET A 227 31.28 9.12 21.27
N LYS A 228 30.89 8.25 22.22
CA LYS A 228 29.54 7.68 22.29
C LYS A 228 28.48 8.74 22.60
N CYS A 229 28.77 9.69 23.50
CA CYS A 229 27.88 10.82 23.77
C CYS A 229 27.73 11.71 22.53
N ARG A 230 28.83 12.06 21.86
CA ARG A 230 28.77 12.82 20.60
C ARG A 230 28.02 12.08 19.49
N ALA A 231 28.15 10.75 19.42
CA ALA A 231 27.39 9.94 18.48
C ALA A 231 25.87 10.01 18.75
N SER A 232 25.46 10.19 20.01
CA SER A 232 24.05 10.38 20.37
C SER A 232 23.48 11.76 19.99
N ASP A 233 24.33 12.75 19.68
CA ASP A 233 23.89 14.08 19.23
C ASP A 233 23.49 14.11 17.75
N PHE A 234 23.86 13.09 16.96
CA PHE A 234 23.44 12.97 15.56
C PHE A 234 21.93 12.68 15.44
N LYS A 235 21.37 12.77 14.23
CA LYS A 235 20.00 12.31 13.98
C LYS A 235 19.95 10.78 13.98
N GLN A 236 18.80 10.21 14.37
CA GLN A 236 18.62 8.75 14.44
C GLN A 236 18.89 8.09 13.08
N GLU A 237 18.48 8.71 11.98
CA GLU A 237 18.70 8.16 10.63
C GLU A 237 20.19 8.05 10.27
N LEU A 238 21.06 8.91 10.83
CA LEU A 238 22.51 8.88 10.64
C LEU A 238 23.20 7.87 11.56
N ARG A 239 22.62 7.57 12.72
CA ARG A 239 23.13 6.55 13.65
C ARG A 239 22.85 5.12 13.20
N GLU A 240 21.74 4.94 12.51
CA GLU A 240 21.28 3.64 11.99
C GLU A 240 21.83 3.35 10.58
N MET A 241 22.53 4.30 9.98
CA MET A 241 23.14 4.19 8.66
C MET A 241 24.40 3.31 8.73
N ASP A 242 24.44 2.26 7.91
CA ASP A 242 25.55 1.32 7.89
C ASP A 242 26.82 1.90 7.23
N ILE A 243 28.00 1.45 7.67
CA ILE A 243 29.32 1.94 7.23
C ILE A 243 29.47 1.84 5.71
N GLU A 244 28.93 0.80 5.08
CA GLU A 244 28.98 0.59 3.64
C GLU A 244 28.24 1.70 2.86
N THR A 245 27.19 2.27 3.46
CA THR A 245 26.40 3.38 2.89
C THR A 245 27.15 4.71 3.00
N LEU A 246 27.87 4.91 4.09
CA LEU A 246 28.69 6.11 4.33
C LEU A 246 29.93 6.15 3.42
N GLU A 247 30.55 5.00 3.14
CA GLU A 247 31.70 4.90 2.24
C GLU A 247 31.33 5.07 0.75
N LYS A 248 30.10 4.70 0.35
CA LYS A 248 29.59 4.92 -1.03
C LYS A 248 29.18 6.37 -1.32
N GLY A 249 28.89 7.16 -0.28
CA GLY A 249 28.52 8.58 -0.39
C GLY A 249 29.58 9.49 -1.03
N PRO A 250 30.87 9.46 -0.63
CA PRO A 250 31.89 10.30 -1.27
C PRO A 250 32.29 9.84 -2.68
N ALA A 251 32.10 8.56 -3.03
CA ALA A 251 32.39 8.05 -4.38
C ALA A 251 31.44 8.65 -5.43
N THR A 252 30.16 8.85 -5.08
CA THR A 252 29.17 9.47 -5.97
C THR A 252 29.38 10.97 -6.12
N ILE A 253 29.91 11.67 -5.11
CA ILE A 253 30.16 13.12 -5.19
C ILE A 253 31.44 13.44 -5.99
N SER A 254 32.42 12.53 -6.06
CA SER A 254 33.64 12.73 -6.87
C SER A 254 33.47 12.42 -8.37
N SER A 255 32.45 11.63 -8.74
CA SER A 255 32.14 11.32 -10.14
C SER A 255 31.37 12.42 -10.86
N ASP A 256 30.78 13.38 -10.13
CA ASP A 256 30.00 14.50 -10.68
C ASP A 256 30.83 15.78 -10.96
N LYS A 257 32.16 15.74 -10.78
CA LYS A 257 33.07 16.84 -11.16
C LYS A 257 33.81 16.61 -12.49
N VAL A 258 33.48 15.56 -13.24
CA VAL A 258 33.93 15.39 -14.62
C VAL A 258 32.75 15.65 -15.55
N GLY A 259 32.39 16.93 -15.65
CA GLY A 259 31.45 17.49 -16.62
C GLY A 259 32.02 18.79 -17.16
#